data_AF-A0A0L8FVD8-F1
#
_entry.id   AF-A0A0L8FVD8-F1
#
_cell.length_a   1.000
_cell.length_b   1.000
_cell.length_c   1.000
_cell.angle_alpha   90.00
_cell.angle_beta   90.00
_cell.angle_gamma   90.00
#
_symmetry.space_group_name_H-M   'P 1'
#
loop_
_entity.id
_entity.type
_entity.pdbx_description
1 polymer ?
#
loop_
_entity_poly.entity_id
_entity_poly.type
_entity_poly.pdbx_seq_one_letter_code
_entity_poly.pdbx_strand_id
1 'polypeptide(L)'
;MICRLCNQQAWRRNGPVVRAADSRSKDRGFDSQTGRFISLSEIWSQLVQIQSKNQKYDDDDDDDDDDDDDDDDDDDSNNNNNDSLNQYQCPDVIPAIAYKNQTAVVNMVFDGRNTTLESWFSLGKLKSSPWSDLPQSPVNYFTIGLGSRRRFYVSSNEGGCHRDAGWFVVVQMSQCQWEKLPHLPAIVYSGEESKIIWNNGLETADSMAIFIRLKP
;
A
#
# COMPACT_ATOMS: atom_id res chain seq x y z
N MET A 1 -27.35 -8.63 -7.57
CA MET A 1 -27.48 -10.10 -7.73
C MET A 1 -26.11 -10.74 -8.04
N ILE A 2 -25.68 -11.69 -7.19
CA ILE A 2 -24.60 -12.71 -7.34
C ILE A 2 -23.12 -12.28 -7.36
N CYS A 3 -22.52 -12.48 -6.18
CA CYS A 3 -21.13 -12.81 -5.92
C CYS A 3 -20.81 -14.25 -6.40
N ARG A 4 -19.85 -14.44 -7.31
CA ARG A 4 -19.22 -15.72 -7.75
C ARG A 4 -17.89 -15.34 -8.44
N LEU A 5 -16.68 -15.83 -8.16
CA LEU A 5 -16.18 -17.00 -7.46
C LEU A 5 -14.77 -16.70 -6.94
N CYS A 6 -14.53 -16.93 -5.65
CA CYS A 6 -13.26 -17.50 -5.22
C CYS A 6 -13.43 -19.03 -5.37
N ASN A 7 -12.71 -19.66 -6.29
CA ASN A 7 -12.60 -21.11 -6.32
C ASN A 7 -11.13 -21.50 -6.43
N GLN A 8 -10.62 -22.10 -5.36
CA GLN A 8 -9.35 -22.82 -5.38
C GLN A 8 -9.52 -24.06 -6.27
N GLN A 9 -8.68 -24.18 -7.30
CA GLN A 9 -8.03 -25.43 -7.75
C GLN A 9 -7.40 -25.18 -9.12
N ALA A 10 -6.06 -25.19 -9.19
CA ALA A 10 -5.27 -25.84 -10.25
C ALA A 10 -3.81 -25.39 -10.20
N TRP A 11 -2.99 -26.13 -9.45
CA TRP A 11 -1.62 -26.36 -9.89
C TRP A 11 -1.67 -27.29 -11.11
N ARG A 12 -1.35 -26.79 -12.31
CA ARG A 12 -0.66 -27.53 -13.40
C ARG A 12 -0.40 -26.64 -14.63
N ARG A 13 0.89 -26.46 -14.92
CA ARG A 13 1.55 -26.35 -16.24
C ARG A 13 0.83 -25.56 -17.34
N ASN A 14 1.23 -24.31 -17.51
CA ASN A 14 1.72 -23.69 -18.77
C ASN A 14 1.78 -22.17 -18.56
N GLY A 15 2.97 -21.64 -18.25
CA GLY A 15 3.15 -20.20 -18.09
C GLY A 15 3.03 -19.47 -19.43
N PRO A 16 2.40 -18.28 -19.49
CA PRO A 16 2.52 -17.42 -20.66
C PRO A 16 3.96 -16.89 -20.74
N VAL A 17 4.55 -17.00 -21.93
CA VAL A 17 5.81 -16.35 -22.26
C VAL A 17 5.57 -14.84 -22.23
N VAL A 18 5.97 -14.18 -21.14
CA VAL A 18 5.97 -12.71 -21.08
C VAL A 18 7.21 -12.24 -21.85
N ARG A 19 6.99 -11.69 -23.04
CA ARG A 19 8.03 -10.99 -23.80
C ARG A 19 8.50 -9.79 -22.98
N ALA A 20 9.82 -9.65 -22.91
CA ALA A 20 10.51 -8.55 -22.23
C ALA A 20 9.91 -7.19 -22.60
N ALA A 21 9.49 -6.44 -21.57
CA ALA A 21 9.01 -5.07 -21.74
C ALA A 21 10.19 -4.10 -21.78
N ASP A 22 10.14 -3.23 -22.78
CA ASP A 22 11.08 -2.16 -23.11
C ASP A 22 11.24 -1.13 -21.97
N SER A 23 12.46 -0.64 -21.85
CA SER A 23 13.08 0.10 -20.72
C SER A 23 12.62 1.56 -20.52
N ARG A 24 11.36 1.91 -20.86
CA ARG A 24 10.90 3.32 -20.89
C ARG A 24 9.57 3.61 -20.18
N SER A 25 9.31 3.02 -19.02
CA SER A 25 8.10 3.31 -18.25
C SER A 25 8.33 3.22 -16.74
N LYS A 26 8.86 4.29 -16.14
CA LYS A 26 9.30 4.31 -14.73
C LYS A 26 8.23 4.66 -13.68
N ASP A 27 7.01 5.01 -14.08
CA ASP A 27 5.98 5.48 -13.14
C ASP A 27 4.62 4.77 -13.29
N ARG A 28 4.59 3.59 -13.89
CA ARG A 28 3.34 2.95 -14.30
C ARG A 28 3.10 1.59 -13.67
N GLY A 29 1.94 1.40 -13.03
CA GLY A 29 1.39 0.09 -12.69
C GLY A 29 0.66 -0.53 -13.89
N PHE A 30 0.44 -1.84 -13.86
CA PHE A 30 -0.15 -2.58 -14.98
C PHE A 30 -1.65 -2.77 -14.78
N ASP A 31 -2.46 -2.26 -15.72
CA ASP A 31 -3.91 -2.48 -15.75
C ASP A 31 -4.23 -3.77 -16.53
N SER A 32 -4.73 -4.77 -15.83
CA SER A 32 -5.07 -6.09 -16.39
C SER A 32 -6.29 -6.09 -17.33
N GLN A 33 -7.15 -5.07 -17.29
CA GLN A 33 -8.34 -4.98 -18.16
C GLN A 33 -8.00 -4.37 -19.52
N THR A 34 -7.11 -3.37 -19.55
CA THR A 34 -6.73 -2.66 -20.78
C THR A 34 -5.39 -3.12 -21.37
N GLY A 35 -4.62 -3.93 -20.62
CA GLY A 35 -3.33 -4.48 -21.06
C GLY A 35 -2.23 -3.41 -21.20
N ARG A 36 -2.37 -2.27 -20.51
CA ARG A 36 -1.45 -1.13 -20.60
C ARG A 36 -0.87 -0.76 -19.24
N PHE A 37 0.32 -0.18 -19.31
CA PHE A 37 0.97 0.44 -18.17
C PHE A 37 0.37 1.84 -17.96
N ILE A 38 -0.26 2.05 -16.79
CA ILE A 38 -0.92 3.28 -16.36
C ILE A 38 -0.22 3.90 -15.16
N SER A 39 -0.13 5.22 -15.08
CA SER A 39 0.58 5.90 -13.99
C SER A 39 -0.10 5.71 -12.62
N LEU A 40 0.62 5.92 -11.52
CA LEU A 40 0.02 5.91 -10.17
C LEU A 40 -1.13 6.94 -10.03
N SER A 41 -1.08 8.06 -10.76
CA SER A 41 -2.18 9.03 -10.80
C SER A 41 -3.38 8.53 -11.61
N GLU A 42 -3.16 7.78 -12.69
CA GLU A 42 -4.23 7.12 -13.44
C GLU A 42 -4.87 5.98 -12.63
N ILE A 43 -4.08 5.23 -11.87
CA ILE A 43 -4.59 4.25 -10.88
C ILE A 43 -5.47 4.98 -9.86
N TRP A 44 -5.02 6.14 -9.37
CA TRP A 44 -5.78 6.99 -8.47
C TRP A 44 -7.11 7.47 -9.11
N SER A 45 -7.07 7.96 -10.35
CA SER A 45 -8.28 8.35 -11.09
C SER A 45 -9.22 7.18 -11.36
N GLN A 46 -8.70 6.00 -11.69
CA GLN A 46 -9.52 4.80 -11.89
C GLN A 46 -10.19 4.35 -10.59
N LEU A 47 -9.47 4.38 -9.46
CA LEU A 47 -10.03 4.06 -8.15
C LEU A 47 -11.12 5.08 -7.75
N VAL A 48 -10.92 6.36 -8.01
CA VAL A 48 -11.93 7.42 -7.78
C VAL A 48 -13.17 7.23 -8.69
N GLN A 49 -12.97 6.83 -9.95
CA GLN A 49 -14.09 6.56 -10.89
C GLN A 49 -14.86 5.27 -10.56
N ILE A 50 -14.20 4.27 -9.97
CA ILE A 50 -14.87 3.07 -9.45
C ILE A 50 -15.71 3.43 -8.22
N GLN A 51 -15.26 4.36 -7.38
CA GLN A 51 -16.01 4.88 -6.23
C GLN A 51 -17.27 5.64 -6.64
N SER A 52 -17.20 6.52 -7.65
CA SER A 52 -18.37 7.30 -8.11
C SER A 52 -19.43 6.44 -8.81
N LYS A 53 -19.02 5.36 -9.48
CA LYS A 53 -19.97 4.44 -10.14
C LYS A 53 -20.69 3.55 -9.14
N ASN A 54 -20.07 3.18 -8.01
CA ASN A 54 -20.73 2.40 -6.96
C ASN A 54 -21.74 3.21 -6.15
N GLN A 55 -21.76 4.53 -6.28
CA GLN A 55 -22.72 5.43 -5.62
C GLN A 55 -23.97 5.69 -6.46
N LYS A 56 -24.04 5.14 -7.70
CA LYS A 56 -25.12 5.41 -8.67
C LYS A 56 -25.94 4.17 -9.04
N TYR A 57 -25.89 3.11 -8.23
CA TYR A 57 -26.62 1.87 -8.49
C TYR A 57 -27.70 1.53 -7.46
N ASP A 58 -28.04 2.48 -6.57
CA ASP A 58 -29.03 2.24 -5.52
C ASP A 58 -30.35 3.05 -5.67
N ASP A 59 -30.52 3.86 -6.73
CA ASP A 59 -31.68 4.78 -6.85
C ASP A 59 -32.49 4.62 -8.16
N ASP A 60 -32.74 3.41 -8.64
CA ASP A 60 -33.69 3.20 -9.75
C ASP A 60 -34.53 1.93 -9.51
N ASP A 61 -35.43 1.97 -8.53
CA ASP A 61 -36.61 1.10 -8.46
C ASP A 61 -37.75 1.83 -7.69
N ASP A 62 -38.94 1.80 -8.30
CA ASP A 62 -40.30 2.09 -7.78
C ASP A 62 -40.67 3.59 -7.58
N ASP A 63 -41.42 4.21 -8.50
CA ASP A 63 -42.89 4.18 -8.73
C ASP A 63 -43.61 5.30 -7.96
N ASP A 64 -44.31 6.13 -8.75
CA ASP A 64 -45.57 6.87 -8.50
C ASP A 64 -45.88 7.39 -7.08
N ASP A 65 -45.94 8.72 -6.92
CA ASP A 65 -47.22 9.43 -6.68
C ASP A 65 -46.98 10.94 -6.51
N ASP A 66 -47.79 11.71 -7.23
CA ASP A 66 -48.05 13.14 -7.00
C ASP A 66 -48.65 13.32 -5.59
N ASP A 67 -48.22 14.34 -4.86
CA ASP A 67 -49.13 15.35 -4.27
C ASP A 67 -48.35 16.37 -3.43
N ASP A 68 -48.83 17.62 -3.57
CA ASP A 68 -48.46 18.82 -2.83
C ASP A 68 -48.57 18.62 -1.30
N ASP A 69 -47.68 19.25 -0.53
CA ASP A 69 -48.09 20.16 0.55
C ASP A 69 -46.86 20.81 1.22
N ASP A 70 -47.02 22.11 1.46
CA ASP A 70 -46.19 22.96 2.31
C ASP A 70 -46.02 22.35 3.72
N ASP A 71 -44.82 22.43 4.30
CA ASP A 71 -44.66 22.88 5.69
C ASP A 71 -43.19 23.07 6.07
N ASP A 72 -43.03 23.98 7.02
CA ASP A 72 -41.82 24.61 7.53
C ASP A 72 -40.73 23.65 8.07
N ASP A 73 -39.51 24.21 8.07
CA ASP A 73 -38.48 24.15 9.12
C ASP A 73 -37.09 23.65 8.69
N ASP A 74 -36.11 24.41 9.20
CA ASP A 74 -34.70 24.07 9.38
C ASP A 74 -33.80 23.98 8.15
N ASP A 75 -32.97 25.03 7.96
CA ASP A 75 -31.64 24.82 7.37
C ASP A 75 -30.57 25.49 8.25
N ASP A 76 -30.35 24.82 9.38
CA ASP A 76 -29.20 24.98 10.24
C ASP A 76 -27.93 24.81 9.39
N SER A 77 -27.12 25.87 9.35
CA SER A 77 -25.81 25.85 8.73
C SER A 77 -24.92 24.81 9.41
N ASN A 78 -24.86 23.60 8.85
CA ASN A 78 -23.86 22.61 9.24
C ASN A 78 -23.06 22.17 8.01
N ASN A 79 -22.06 22.98 7.70
CA ASN A 79 -20.97 22.65 6.80
C ASN A 79 -20.13 21.50 7.40
N ASN A 80 -20.68 20.29 7.39
CA ASN A 80 -19.96 19.06 7.68
C ASN A 80 -19.32 18.51 6.39
N ASN A 81 -18.50 19.32 5.73
CA ASN A 81 -17.61 18.85 4.65
C ASN A 81 -16.39 18.07 5.18
N ASN A 82 -16.53 17.35 6.32
CA ASN A 82 -15.42 16.60 6.91
C ASN A 82 -15.72 15.12 7.18
N ASP A 83 -16.89 14.59 6.80
CA ASP A 83 -17.22 13.18 7.13
C ASP A 83 -16.98 12.18 5.98
N SER A 84 -16.75 12.64 4.75
CA SER A 84 -16.59 11.74 3.59
C SER A 84 -15.20 11.11 3.44
N LEU A 85 -14.22 11.46 4.29
CA LEU A 85 -12.90 10.81 4.32
C LEU A 85 -12.75 9.79 5.45
N ASN A 86 -13.71 9.72 6.38
CA ASN A 86 -13.59 8.88 7.58
C ASN A 86 -14.27 7.51 7.43
N GLN A 87 -14.90 7.22 6.28
CA GLN A 87 -15.69 6.00 6.08
C GLN A 87 -14.89 4.79 5.57
N TYR A 88 -13.64 4.99 5.13
CA TYR A 88 -12.83 3.88 4.59
C TYR A 88 -12.03 3.19 5.70
N GLN A 89 -12.71 2.32 6.46
CA GLN A 89 -12.08 1.44 7.42
C GLN A 89 -11.15 0.45 6.69
N CYS A 90 -9.85 0.50 6.98
CA CYS A 90 -8.88 -0.44 6.42
C CYS A 90 -9.16 -1.91 6.83
N PRO A 91 -8.67 -2.89 6.05
CA PRO A 91 -8.86 -4.32 6.30
C PRO A 91 -8.47 -4.75 7.71
N ASP A 92 -9.05 -5.83 8.24
CA ASP A 92 -8.63 -6.35 9.56
C ASP A 92 -7.14 -6.74 9.62
N VAL A 93 -6.58 -7.14 8.48
CA VAL A 93 -5.19 -7.59 8.33
C VAL A 93 -4.63 -7.09 7.00
N ILE A 94 -3.44 -6.48 7.05
CA ILE A 94 -2.73 -5.98 5.86
C ILE A 94 -1.34 -6.66 5.79
N PRO A 95 -1.16 -7.68 4.94
CA PRO A 95 0.15 -8.22 4.60
C PRO A 95 0.92 -7.27 3.66
N ALA A 96 2.18 -7.00 4.01
CA ALA A 96 3.15 -6.31 3.16
C ALA A 96 4.37 -7.23 2.96
N ILE A 97 4.58 -7.66 1.71
CA ILE A 97 5.55 -8.71 1.37
C ILE A 97 6.52 -8.19 0.32
N ALA A 98 7.82 -8.37 0.54
CA ALA A 98 8.85 -8.14 -0.47
C ALA A 98 9.38 -9.47 -1.03
N TYR A 99 9.65 -9.50 -2.33
CA TYR A 99 10.09 -10.68 -3.05
C TYR A 99 11.45 -10.46 -3.71
N LYS A 100 12.31 -11.47 -3.64
CA LYS A 100 13.58 -11.56 -4.36
C LYS A 100 13.62 -12.90 -5.08
N ASN A 101 13.89 -12.91 -6.38
CA ASN A 101 13.84 -14.11 -7.21
C ASN A 101 12.54 -14.92 -6.99
N GLN A 102 11.39 -14.22 -6.98
CA GLN A 102 10.05 -14.78 -6.76
C GLN A 102 9.83 -15.46 -5.39
N THR A 103 10.79 -15.32 -4.47
CA THR A 103 10.72 -15.86 -3.10
C THR A 103 10.44 -14.72 -2.13
N ALA A 104 9.50 -14.91 -1.20
CA ALA A 104 9.22 -13.92 -0.16
C ALA A 104 10.41 -13.82 0.79
N VAL A 105 11.03 -12.63 0.87
CA VAL A 105 12.21 -12.35 1.71
C VAL A 105 11.87 -11.46 2.91
N VAL A 106 10.80 -10.67 2.80
CA VAL A 106 10.26 -9.89 3.91
C VAL A 106 8.76 -10.14 3.97
N ASN A 107 8.24 -10.45 5.15
CA ASN A 107 6.80 -10.59 5.39
C ASN A 107 6.44 -9.84 6.67
N MET A 108 5.79 -8.68 6.51
CA MET A 108 5.23 -7.91 7.61
C MET A 108 3.72 -8.03 7.56
N VAL A 109 3.09 -8.27 8.70
CA VAL A 109 1.63 -8.36 8.82
C VAL A 109 1.16 -7.29 9.79
N PHE A 110 0.17 -6.50 9.37
CA PHE A 110 -0.35 -5.38 10.15
C PHE A 110 -1.83 -5.59 10.54
N ASP A 111 -2.24 -4.98 11.64
CA ASP A 111 -3.63 -4.73 12.00
C ASP A 111 -4.13 -3.48 11.26
N GLY A 112 -5.04 -3.64 10.30
CA GLY A 112 -5.59 -2.48 9.61
C GLY A 112 -6.87 -1.91 10.27
N ARG A 113 -7.36 -2.50 11.36
CA ARG A 113 -8.55 -1.97 12.05
C ARG A 113 -8.28 -0.59 12.62
N ASN A 114 -9.22 0.33 12.45
CA ASN A 114 -9.12 1.73 12.90
C ASN A 114 -7.80 2.36 12.41
N THR A 115 -7.50 2.20 11.12
CA THR A 115 -6.36 2.83 10.45
C THR A 115 -6.82 3.51 9.18
N THR A 116 -6.06 4.53 8.78
CA THR A 116 -6.21 5.20 7.49
C THR A 116 -5.27 4.54 6.48
N LEU A 117 -5.36 4.97 5.22
CA LEU A 117 -4.45 4.54 4.14
C LEU A 117 -2.97 4.75 4.45
N GLU A 118 -2.62 5.62 5.42
CA GLU A 118 -1.25 5.92 5.80
C GLU A 118 -0.86 5.42 7.19
N SER A 119 -1.81 5.29 8.14
CA SER A 119 -1.49 4.96 9.53
C SER A 119 -1.35 3.47 9.84
N TRP A 120 -1.77 2.60 8.91
CA TRP A 120 -1.65 1.15 9.07
C TRP A 120 -0.20 0.67 9.10
N PHE A 121 0.72 1.37 8.43
CA PHE A 121 2.13 1.04 8.41
C PHE A 121 2.84 1.73 9.59
N SER A 122 2.60 1.20 10.79
CA SER A 122 3.19 1.71 12.03
C SER A 122 3.53 0.57 12.98
N LEU A 123 4.48 0.81 13.89
CA LEU A 123 4.91 -0.20 14.86
C LEU A 123 3.74 -0.72 15.71
N GLY A 124 2.84 0.17 16.15
CA GLY A 124 1.67 -0.21 16.97
C GLY A 124 0.63 -1.05 16.23
N LYS A 125 0.70 -1.12 14.90
CA LYS A 125 -0.16 -1.97 14.07
C LYS A 125 0.57 -3.23 13.60
N LEU A 126 1.88 -3.37 13.84
CA LEU A 126 2.65 -4.54 13.41
C LEU A 126 2.31 -5.77 14.25
N LYS A 127 1.74 -6.80 13.60
CA LYS A 127 1.44 -8.11 14.21
C LYS A 127 2.62 -9.07 14.13
N SER A 128 3.35 -9.07 13.02
CA SER A 128 4.53 -9.92 12.82
C SER A 128 5.49 -9.33 11.79
N SER A 129 6.78 -9.65 11.92
CA SER A 129 7.84 -9.29 10.99
C SER A 129 8.94 -10.36 10.99
N PRO A 130 9.86 -10.38 10.01
CA PRO A 130 10.99 -11.30 10.03
C PRO A 130 12.05 -10.95 11.09
N TRP A 131 11.98 -9.74 11.68
CA TRP A 131 12.98 -9.26 12.64
C TRP A 131 12.50 -9.40 14.07
N SER A 132 13.24 -10.16 14.86
CA SER A 132 12.89 -10.49 16.25
C SER A 132 13.20 -9.33 17.21
N ASP A 133 14.17 -8.48 16.87
CA ASP A 133 14.57 -7.32 17.69
C ASP A 133 13.65 -6.10 17.50
N LEU A 134 12.88 -6.04 16.42
CA LEU A 134 12.08 -4.87 16.04
C LEU A 134 11.08 -4.44 17.14
N PRO A 135 10.33 -5.34 17.82
CA PRO A 135 9.39 -4.94 18.87
C PRO A 135 10.04 -4.33 20.12
N GLN A 136 11.32 -4.62 20.37
CA GLN A 136 12.05 -4.16 21.57
C GLN A 136 13.09 -3.08 21.26
N SER A 137 13.36 -2.83 19.98
CA SER A 137 14.37 -1.88 19.55
C SER A 137 13.85 -0.45 19.58
N PRO A 138 14.73 0.55 19.80
CA PRO A 138 14.41 1.93 19.49
C PRO A 138 14.06 2.07 18.01
N VAL A 139 12.94 2.74 17.72
CA VAL A 139 12.46 3.02 16.36
C VAL A 139 12.27 4.52 16.25
N ASN A 140 13.04 5.18 15.38
CA ASN A 140 12.89 6.61 15.12
C ASN A 140 11.90 6.89 13.99
N TYR A 141 11.76 5.95 13.04
CA TYR A 141 10.81 6.06 11.95
C TYR A 141 10.17 4.71 11.62
N PHE A 142 8.84 4.71 11.54
CA PHE A 142 8.03 3.62 11.04
C PHE A 142 6.85 4.25 10.29
N THR A 143 7.05 4.57 9.02
CA THR A 143 6.09 5.37 8.23
C THR A 143 6.17 5.05 6.74
N ILE A 144 5.07 5.28 6.01
CA ILE A 144 5.04 5.15 4.55
C ILE A 144 5.86 6.24 3.87
N GLY A 145 6.06 7.41 4.49
CA GLY A 145 6.79 8.51 3.85
C GLY A 145 7.54 9.40 4.83
N LEU A 146 8.81 9.65 4.49
CA LEU A 146 9.60 10.78 5.01
C LEU A 146 10.02 11.65 3.82
N GLY A 147 9.12 12.55 3.42
CA GLY A 147 9.32 13.40 2.24
C GLY A 147 9.44 12.61 0.94
N SER A 148 10.26 13.11 0.00
CA SER A 148 10.41 12.57 -1.36
C SER A 148 11.50 11.50 -1.52
N ARG A 149 12.14 11.05 -0.42
CA ARG A 149 13.40 10.28 -0.51
C ARG A 149 13.26 8.82 -0.11
N ARG A 150 12.57 8.55 1.00
CA ARG A 150 12.38 7.22 1.58
C ARG A 150 10.88 6.95 1.75
N ARG A 151 10.43 5.82 1.24
CA ARG A 151 9.07 5.29 1.41
C ARG A 151 9.11 4.00 2.18
N PHE A 152 8.03 3.65 2.86
CA PHE A 152 7.92 2.44 3.70
C PHE A 152 9.18 2.23 4.53
N TYR A 153 9.45 3.17 5.43
CA TYR A 153 10.71 3.26 6.14
C TYR A 153 10.55 2.77 7.57
N VAL A 154 11.34 1.76 7.91
CA VAL A 154 11.46 1.15 9.23
C VAL A 154 12.91 1.29 9.67
N SER A 155 13.16 2.28 10.52
CA SER A 155 14.49 2.71 10.94
C SER A 155 14.62 2.77 12.45
N SER A 156 15.80 2.42 12.94
CA SER A 156 16.13 2.45 14.37
C SER A 156 16.73 3.78 14.76
N ASN A 157 17.68 4.27 13.97
CA ASN A 157 18.37 5.53 14.24
C ASN A 157 18.93 6.15 12.95
N GLU A 158 19.04 7.47 12.96
CA GLU A 158 19.73 8.25 11.93
C GLU A 158 20.91 8.97 12.58
N GLY A 159 22.04 8.26 12.66
CA GLY A 159 23.28 8.78 13.24
C GLY A 159 24.19 9.48 12.22
N GLY A 160 23.65 9.78 11.04
CA GLY A 160 24.37 10.16 9.83
C GLY A 160 24.66 8.94 8.96
N CYS A 161 24.92 9.16 7.66
CA CYS A 161 24.97 8.11 6.64
C CYS A 161 25.76 6.84 7.02
N HIS A 162 26.84 6.97 7.80
CA HIS A 162 27.68 5.83 8.22
C HIS A 162 27.10 5.00 9.38
N ARG A 163 26.14 5.55 10.12
CA ARG A 163 25.52 4.96 11.31
C ARG A 163 24.02 4.78 11.18
N ASP A 164 23.43 5.19 10.05
CA ASP A 164 22.01 4.93 9.76
C ASP A 164 21.77 3.42 9.80
N ALA A 165 20.81 3.02 10.63
CA ALA A 165 20.49 1.61 10.84
C ALA A 165 18.99 1.40 10.86
N GLY A 166 18.57 0.27 10.30
CA GLY A 166 17.16 -0.06 10.17
C GLY A 166 16.92 -1.46 9.63
N TRP A 167 15.68 -1.69 9.25
CA TRP A 167 15.17 -3.00 8.86
C TRP A 167 14.63 -3.01 7.43
N PHE A 168 13.92 -1.96 7.01
CA PHE A 168 13.27 -1.92 5.71
C PHE A 168 13.15 -0.48 5.18
N VAL A 169 13.39 -0.29 3.88
CA VAL A 169 13.20 1.00 3.21
C VAL A 169 12.97 0.82 1.71
N VAL A 170 12.06 1.60 1.15
CA VAL A 170 12.00 1.82 -0.30
C VAL A 170 12.69 3.15 -0.61
N VAL A 171 13.88 3.05 -1.18
CA VAL A 171 14.71 4.20 -1.57
C VAL A 171 14.20 4.76 -2.90
N GLN A 172 13.81 6.03 -2.92
CA GLN A 172 13.40 6.73 -4.14
C GLN A 172 14.52 7.63 -4.68
N MET A 173 15.32 8.22 -3.79
CA MET A 173 16.42 9.12 -4.13
C MET A 173 17.62 8.84 -3.24
N SER A 174 18.83 9.06 -3.77
CA SER A 174 20.08 8.84 -3.04
C SER A 174 20.59 10.13 -2.39
N GLN A 175 20.98 10.03 -1.12
CA GLN A 175 21.74 11.04 -0.39
C GLN A 175 22.98 10.45 0.28
N CYS A 176 22.82 9.28 0.88
CA CYS A 176 23.87 8.51 1.50
C CYS A 176 24.50 7.54 0.52
N GLN A 177 25.75 7.15 0.80
CA GLN A 177 26.46 6.18 -0.03
C GLN A 177 25.71 4.84 -0.11
N TRP A 178 25.08 4.39 0.98
CA TRP A 178 24.28 3.17 1.01
C TRP A 178 23.00 3.25 0.15
N GLU A 179 22.53 4.45 -0.21
CA GLU A 179 21.36 4.65 -1.09
C GLU A 179 21.74 4.69 -2.57
N LYS A 180 23.03 4.66 -2.91
CA LYS A 180 23.51 4.66 -4.31
C LYS A 180 23.36 3.26 -4.92
N LEU A 181 22.12 2.91 -5.20
CA LEU A 181 21.74 1.62 -5.76
C LEU A 181 21.74 1.69 -7.30
N PRO A 182 21.98 0.57 -8.01
CA PRO A 182 22.03 0.56 -9.48
C PRO A 182 20.74 1.05 -10.15
N HIS A 183 19.60 0.82 -9.49
CA HIS A 183 18.28 1.21 -9.96
C HIS A 183 17.49 1.86 -8.82
N LEU A 184 16.68 2.84 -9.17
CA LEU A 184 15.73 3.49 -8.26
C LEU A 184 14.35 3.57 -8.94
N PRO A 185 13.24 3.44 -8.18
CA PRO A 185 13.22 3.12 -6.76
C PRO A 185 13.73 1.69 -6.47
N ALA A 186 14.26 1.46 -5.26
CA ALA A 186 14.76 0.16 -4.84
C ALA A 186 14.27 -0.20 -3.44
N ILE A 187 13.93 -1.47 -3.25
CA ILE A 187 13.52 -2.02 -1.96
C ILE A 187 14.78 -2.55 -1.29
N VAL A 188 15.10 -2.01 -0.12
CA VAL A 188 16.25 -2.38 0.69
C VAL A 188 15.75 -2.93 2.02
N TYR A 189 16.38 -3.99 2.50
CA TYR A 189 16.02 -4.62 3.76
C TYR A 189 17.24 -5.21 4.47
N SER A 190 17.07 -5.51 5.76
CA SER A 190 18.02 -6.29 6.55
C SER A 190 17.84 -7.78 6.27
N GLY A 191 18.88 -8.43 5.71
CA GLY A 191 18.94 -9.89 5.52
C GLY A 191 19.18 -10.67 6.82
N GLU A 192 19.48 -9.97 7.92
CA GLU A 192 19.68 -10.55 9.24
C GLU A 192 18.37 -10.65 10.02
N GLU A 193 18.34 -11.41 11.12
CA GLU A 193 17.19 -11.47 12.05
C GLU A 193 16.96 -10.18 12.85
N SER A 194 17.80 -9.14 12.63
CA SER A 194 17.78 -7.88 13.35
C SER A 194 18.07 -6.67 12.45
N LYS A 195 18.03 -5.44 12.98
CA LYS A 195 18.49 -4.26 12.21
C LYS A 195 19.96 -4.38 11.83
N ILE A 196 20.30 -3.76 10.72
CA ILE A 196 21.69 -3.58 10.26
C ILE A 196 22.01 -2.10 10.17
N ILE A 197 23.30 -1.78 10.26
CA ILE A 197 23.83 -0.53 9.73
C ILE A 197 23.84 -0.67 8.21
N TRP A 198 23.20 0.26 7.49
CA TRP A 198 22.97 0.10 6.04
C TRP A 198 24.26 -0.10 5.23
N ASN A 199 25.36 0.56 5.62
CA ASN A 199 26.65 0.38 4.93
C ASN A 199 27.31 -0.99 5.16
N ASN A 200 26.86 -1.79 6.13
CA ASN A 200 27.55 -3.00 6.54
C ASN A 200 27.04 -4.27 5.86
N GLY A 201 25.89 -4.24 5.19
CA GLY A 201 25.34 -5.46 4.59
C GLY A 201 23.86 -5.39 4.24
N LEU A 202 23.44 -4.33 3.55
CA LEU A 202 22.06 -4.24 3.06
C LEU A 202 21.79 -5.29 1.97
N GLU A 203 20.54 -5.75 1.90
CA GLU A 203 20.02 -6.56 0.79
C GLU A 203 18.96 -5.80 -0.01
N THR A 204 18.73 -6.23 -1.25
CA THR A 204 17.69 -5.67 -2.12
C THR A 204 16.65 -6.71 -2.54
N ALA A 205 15.41 -6.26 -2.71
CA ALA A 205 14.30 -7.05 -3.25
C ALA A 205 13.85 -6.51 -4.62
N ASP A 206 13.19 -7.36 -5.42
CA ASP A 206 12.76 -7.07 -6.79
C ASP A 206 11.37 -6.44 -6.84
N SER A 207 10.48 -6.82 -5.92
CA SER A 207 9.11 -6.33 -5.87
C SER A 207 8.53 -6.33 -4.45
N MET A 208 7.51 -5.52 -4.24
CA MET A 208 6.73 -5.47 -3.00
C MET A 208 5.25 -5.52 -3.35
N ALA A 209 4.48 -6.31 -2.59
CA ALA A 209 3.04 -6.39 -2.69
C ALA A 209 2.40 -6.05 -1.34
N ILE A 210 1.32 -5.28 -1.39
CA ILE A 210 0.48 -4.96 -0.23
C ILE A 210 -0.91 -5.52 -0.52
N PHE A 211 -1.40 -6.36 0.37
CA PHE A 211 -2.70 -7.01 0.20
C PHE A 211 -3.74 -6.29 1.05
N ILE A 212 -4.74 -5.72 0.39
CA ILE A 212 -5.86 -5.02 1.04
C ILE A 212 -7.11 -5.86 0.80
N ARG A 213 -7.70 -6.37 1.89
CA ARG A 213 -8.98 -7.09 1.84
C ARG A 213 -10.12 -6.16 2.24
N LEU A 214 -10.92 -5.75 1.26
CA LEU A 214 -12.15 -5.01 1.53
C LEU A 214 -13.21 -5.98 2.06
N LYS A 215 -13.93 -5.58 3.11
CA LYS A 215 -15.15 -6.29 3.52
C LYS A 215 -16.26 -5.88 2.54
N PRO A 216 -17.01 -6.84 1.99
CA PRO A 216 -18.21 -6.54 1.22
C PRO A 216 -19.28 -5.90 2.10
#